data_AF-A0A800CXG7-F1
#
_entry.id   AF-A0A800CXG7-F1
#
_cell.length_a   1.000
_cell.length_b   1.000
_cell.length_c   1.000
_cell.angle_alpha   90.00
_cell.angle_beta   90.00
_cell.angle_gamma   90.00
#
_symmetry.space_group_name_H-M   'P 1'
#
loop_
_entity.id
_entity.type
_entity.pdbx_description
1 polymer ?
#
loop_
_entity_poly.entity_id
_entity_poly.type
_entity_poly.pdbx_seq_one_letter_code
_entity_poly.pdbx_strand_id
1 'polypeptide(L)'
;MPLLVRFRLVREPLIFCIVVMCSAILFFAVRGRTDKDPEAGRIGFVLLGIVCMVAYYFAIQILGYFLSSVIFLAVMMYMLSCRKPLLIGLVSTGWVAFSYLVFYKLLYIQLPLGFFENYL
;
A
#
# COMPACT_ATOMS: atom_id res chain seq x y z
N MET A 1 29.24 0.87 -15.33
CA MET A 1 28.57 1.69 -16.36
C MET A 1 27.31 1.08 -17.04
N PRO A 2 27.01 -0.24 -17.05
CA PRO A 2 25.80 -0.76 -17.75
C PRO A 2 24.49 -0.65 -16.94
N LEU A 3 24.56 -0.44 -15.62
CA LEU A 3 23.38 -0.34 -14.75
C LEU A 3 22.59 0.96 -14.91
N LEU A 4 23.26 2.09 -15.22
CA LEU A 4 22.60 3.39 -15.37
C LEU A 4 21.75 3.47 -16.65
N VAL A 5 22.21 2.85 -17.74
CA VAL A 5 21.47 2.83 -19.02
C VAL A 5 20.22 1.95 -18.91
N ARG A 6 20.33 0.80 -18.23
CA ARG A 6 19.19 -0.12 -18.02
C ARG A 6 18.14 0.47 -17.08
N PHE A 7 18.55 1.24 -16.06
CA PHE A 7 17.64 1.99 -15.21
C PHE A 7 16.95 3.15 -15.95
N ARG A 8 17.65 3.83 -16.86
CA ARG A 8 17.07 4.90 -17.68
C ARG A 8 16.04 4.34 -18.68
N LEU A 9 16.35 3.22 -19.34
CA LEU A 9 15.48 2.61 -20.36
C LEU A 9 14.13 2.09 -19.80
N VAL A 10 14.09 1.64 -18.54
CA VAL A 10 12.86 1.15 -17.88
C VAL A 10 12.07 2.27 -17.20
N ARG A 11 12.72 3.39 -16.86
CA ARG A 11 12.12 4.49 -16.11
C ARG A 11 11.22 5.36 -16.96
N GLU A 12 11.63 5.72 -18.18
CA GLU A 12 10.84 6.54 -19.09
C GLU A 12 9.46 5.93 -19.46
N PRO A 13 9.37 4.63 -19.85
CA PRO A 13 8.07 4.02 -20.16
C PRO A 13 7.19 3.85 -18.92
N LEU A 14 7.79 3.63 -17.74
CA LEU A 14 7.05 3.47 -16.49
C LEU A 14 6.42 4.79 -16.03
N ILE A 15 7.15 5.90 -16.15
CA ILE A 15 6.62 7.25 -15.89
C ILE A 15 5.46 7.54 -16.86
N PHE A 16 5.61 7.22 -18.14
CA PHE A 16 4.55 7.41 -19.13
C PHE A 16 3.30 6.59 -18.80
N CYS A 17 3.45 5.31 -18.43
CA CYS A 17 2.33 4.46 -18.00
C CYS A 17 1.63 5.01 -16.75
N ILE A 18 2.37 5.50 -15.75
CA ILE A 18 1.79 6.09 -14.54
C ILE A 18 1.00 7.36 -14.88
N VAL A 19 1.55 8.23 -15.73
CA VAL A 19 0.88 9.47 -16.15
C VAL A 19 -0.41 9.17 -16.94
N VAL A 20 -0.39 8.16 -17.82
CA VAL A 20 -1.58 7.71 -18.55
C VAL A 20 -2.63 7.10 -17.62
N MET A 21 -2.23 6.32 -16.60
CA MET A 21 -3.17 5.82 -15.59
C MET A 21 -3.81 6.96 -14.78
N CYS A 22 -3.00 7.92 -14.30
CA CYS A 22 -3.48 9.06 -13.53
C CYS A 22 -4.44 9.94 -14.35
N SER A 23 -4.12 10.18 -15.62
CA SER A 23 -4.98 10.98 -16.51
C SER A 23 -6.27 10.25 -16.86
N ALA A 24 -6.24 8.93 -17.08
CA ALA A 24 -7.43 8.13 -17.27
C ALA A 24 -8.35 8.16 -16.03
N ILE A 25 -7.79 8.03 -14.83
CA ILE A 25 -8.55 8.09 -13.57
C ILE A 25 -9.18 9.49 -13.39
N LEU A 26 -8.44 10.56 -13.64
CA LEU A 26 -8.98 11.92 -13.63
C LEU A 26 -10.10 12.09 -14.66
N PHE A 27 -9.92 11.55 -15.86
CA PHE A 27 -10.93 11.61 -16.90
C PHE A 27 -12.20 10.84 -16.50
N PHE A 28 -12.08 9.65 -15.91
CA PHE A 28 -13.22 8.89 -15.39
C PHE A 28 -13.90 9.57 -14.20
N ALA A 29 -13.13 10.21 -13.31
CA ALA A 29 -13.65 10.99 -12.18
C ALA A 29 -14.43 12.23 -12.65
N VAL A 30 -13.91 12.97 -13.64
CA VAL A 30 -14.59 14.13 -14.25
C VAL A 30 -15.84 13.71 -15.01
N ARG A 31 -15.88 12.51 -15.59
CA ARG A 31 -17.04 11.99 -16.34
C ARG A 31 -18.22 11.56 -15.45
N GLY A 32 -18.16 11.83 -14.13
CA GLY A 32 -19.29 11.67 -13.21
C GLY A 32 -19.73 10.22 -12.99
N ARG A 33 -18.88 9.25 -13.33
CA ARG A 33 -19.10 7.80 -13.08
C ARG A 33 -18.51 7.37 -11.73
N THR A 34 -18.31 8.32 -10.83
CA THR A 34 -18.02 8.05 -9.42
C THR A 34 -19.36 8.01 -8.70
N ASP A 35 -19.61 6.93 -7.96
CA ASP A 35 -20.75 6.84 -7.03
C ASP A 35 -20.83 8.13 -6.22
N LYS A 36 -22.05 8.65 -5.99
CA LYS A 36 -22.25 9.88 -5.21
C LYS A 36 -21.44 9.76 -3.92
N ASP A 37 -20.46 10.65 -3.74
CA ASP A 37 -19.67 10.68 -2.52
C ASP A 37 -20.65 10.70 -1.34
N PRO A 38 -20.59 9.69 -0.44
CA PRO A 38 -21.51 9.65 0.69
C PRO A 38 -21.41 10.96 1.45
N GLU A 39 -22.58 11.53 1.78
CA GLU A 39 -22.72 12.86 2.40
C GLU A 39 -21.68 13.06 3.50
N ALA A 40 -21.08 14.27 3.50
CA ALA A 40 -20.08 14.72 4.46
C ALA A 40 -20.47 14.36 5.90
N GLY A 41 -19.92 13.26 6.44
CA GLY A 41 -20.46 12.74 7.71
C GLY A 41 -19.73 11.58 8.37
N ARG A 42 -18.50 11.23 7.97
CA ARG A 42 -17.72 10.19 8.68
C ARG A 42 -16.37 10.69 9.16
N ILE A 43 -16.34 11.86 9.82
CA ILE A 43 -15.16 12.31 10.59
C ILE A 43 -14.71 11.21 11.56
N GLY A 44 -15.66 10.47 12.15
CA GLY A 44 -15.35 9.30 12.99
C GLY A 44 -14.59 8.18 12.26
N PHE A 45 -14.80 8.00 10.96
CA PHE A 45 -14.05 7.04 10.15
C PHE A 45 -12.62 7.52 9.84
N VAL A 46 -12.47 8.84 9.61
CA VAL A 46 -11.16 9.46 9.47
C VAL A 46 -10.38 9.34 10.79
N LEU A 47 -11.03 9.64 11.92
CA LEU A 47 -10.45 9.50 13.26
C LEU A 47 -10.04 8.04 13.54
N LEU A 48 -10.88 7.08 13.17
CA LEU A 48 -10.56 5.65 13.26
C LEU A 48 -9.35 5.29 12.41
N GLY A 49 -9.25 5.83 11.19
CA GLY A 49 -8.08 5.68 10.32
C GLY A 49 -6.80 6.24 10.96
N ILE A 50 -6.88 7.41 11.61
CA ILE A 50 -5.76 8.01 12.34
C ILE A 50 -5.34 7.11 13.51
N VAL A 51 -6.29 6.60 14.29
CA VAL A 51 -6.01 5.68 15.40
C VAL A 51 -5.35 4.40 14.89
N CYS A 52 -5.85 3.82 13.79
CA CYS A 52 -5.22 2.67 13.15
C CYS A 52 -3.80 2.97 12.67
N MET A 53 -3.54 4.19 12.16
CA MET A 53 -2.21 4.64 11.76
C MET A 53 -1.24 4.69 12.94
N VAL A 54 -1.68 5.26 14.07
CA VAL A 54 -0.89 5.32 15.30
C VAL A 54 -0.65 3.91 15.85
N ALA A 55 -1.66 3.06 15.87
CA ALA A 55 -1.53 1.67 16.28
C ALA A 55 -0.54 0.90 15.37
N TYR A 56 -0.58 1.14 14.06
CA TYR A 56 0.35 0.56 13.09
C TYR A 56 1.80 0.97 13.37
N TYR A 57 2.04 2.23 13.70
CA TYR A 57 3.38 2.71 14.06
C TYR A 57 3.99 1.91 15.23
N PHE A 58 3.21 1.66 16.29
CA PHE A 58 3.66 0.83 17.40
C PHE A 58 3.76 -0.66 17.00
N ALA A 59 2.83 -1.14 16.18
CA ALA A 59 2.84 -2.53 15.71
C ALA A 59 4.13 -2.86 14.93
N ILE A 60 4.64 -1.94 14.09
CA ILE A 60 5.88 -2.18 13.32
C ILE A 60 7.07 -2.47 14.25
N GLN A 61 7.16 -1.78 15.39
CA GLN A 61 8.27 -1.99 16.33
C GLN A 61 8.22 -3.40 16.97
N ILE A 62 7.01 -3.93 17.16
CA ILE A 62 6.77 -5.21 17.84
C ILE A 62 6.77 -6.36 16.84
N LEU A 63 5.86 -6.31 15.86
CA LEU A 63 5.60 -7.38 14.90
C LEU A 63 6.45 -7.30 13.62
N GLY A 64 7.16 -6.18 13.41
CA GLY A 64 7.89 -5.91 12.18
C GLY A 64 7.00 -5.36 11.07
N TYR A 65 7.61 -4.91 9.99
CA TYR A 65 6.95 -4.27 8.85
C TYR A 65 5.97 -5.21 8.15
N PHE A 66 6.38 -6.45 7.87
CA PHE A 66 5.59 -7.37 7.04
C PHE A 66 4.25 -7.73 7.68
N LEU A 67 4.27 -8.21 8.93
CA LEU A 67 3.06 -8.63 9.63
C LEU A 67 2.15 -7.43 9.94
N SER A 68 2.73 -6.32 10.42
CA SER A 68 1.99 -5.10 10.71
C SER A 68 1.30 -4.55 9.48
N SER A 69 1.97 -4.57 8.32
CA SER A 69 1.41 -4.08 7.07
C SER A 69 0.24 -4.95 6.61
N VAL A 70 0.37 -6.28 6.64
CA VAL A 70 -0.75 -7.18 6.25
C VAL A 70 -1.98 -6.90 7.10
N ILE A 71 -1.81 -6.82 8.43
CA ILE A 71 -2.91 -6.56 9.37
C ILE A 71 -3.50 -5.17 9.12
N PHE A 72 -2.66 -4.15 9.00
CA PHE A 72 -3.11 -2.78 8.76
C PHE A 72 -3.89 -2.65 7.44
N LEU A 73 -3.36 -3.19 6.34
CA LEU A 73 -4.04 -3.20 5.04
C LEU A 73 -5.36 -3.96 5.11
N ALA A 74 -5.41 -5.10 5.80
CA ALA A 74 -6.63 -5.88 5.95
C ALA A 74 -7.70 -5.12 6.75
N VAL A 75 -7.32 -4.51 7.89
CA VAL A 75 -8.20 -3.70 8.74
C VAL A 75 -8.71 -2.49 7.98
N MET A 76 -7.84 -1.77 7.27
CA MET A 76 -8.23 -0.59 6.48
C MET A 76 -9.18 -0.97 5.34
N MET A 77 -8.92 -2.04 4.58
CA MET A 77 -9.85 -2.48 3.53
C MET A 77 -11.21 -2.91 4.09
N TYR A 78 -11.21 -3.61 5.23
CA TYR A 78 -12.44 -4.00 5.90
C TYR A 78 -13.24 -2.77 6.36
N MET A 79 -12.55 -1.79 6.95
CA MET A 79 -13.11 -0.50 7.33
C MET A 79 -13.70 0.25 6.12
N LEU A 80 -13.02 0.24 4.97
CA LEU A 80 -13.47 0.82 3.71
C LEU A 80 -14.63 0.05 3.05
N SER A 81 -15.25 -0.91 3.77
CA SER A 81 -16.40 -1.70 3.32
C SER A 81 -16.07 -2.67 2.17
N CYS A 82 -14.80 -3.02 1.96
CA CYS A 82 -14.47 -4.19 1.14
C CYS A 82 -14.89 -5.46 1.89
N ARG A 83 -16.02 -6.05 1.51
CA ARG A 83 -16.59 -7.24 2.18
C ARG A 83 -16.08 -8.58 1.65
N LYS A 84 -15.12 -8.58 0.72
CA LYS A 84 -14.62 -9.80 0.06
C LYS A 84 -13.31 -10.25 0.72
N PRO A 85 -13.33 -11.20 1.69
CA PRO A 85 -12.15 -11.57 2.48
C PRO A 85 -11.02 -12.14 1.64
N LEU A 86 -11.34 -12.85 0.55
CA LEU A 86 -10.35 -13.36 -0.39
C LEU A 86 -9.55 -12.23 -1.06
N LEU A 87 -10.22 -11.17 -1.50
CA LEU A 87 -9.57 -10.00 -2.09
C LEU A 87 -8.74 -9.26 -1.04
N ILE A 88 -9.26 -9.11 0.18
CA ILE A 88 -8.51 -8.47 1.27
C ILE A 88 -7.21 -9.22 1.54
N GLY A 89 -7.28 -10.55 1.68
CA GLY A 89 -6.11 -11.39 1.90
C GLY A 89 -5.11 -11.29 0.74
N LEU A 90 -5.58 -11.43 -0.50
CA LEU A 90 -4.72 -11.43 -1.69
C LEU A 90 -4.06 -10.07 -1.93
N VAL A 91 -4.78 -8.96 -1.71
CA VAL A 91 -4.22 -7.62 -1.90
C VAL A 91 -3.26 -7.27 -0.76
N SER A 92 -3.63 -7.52 0.51
CA SER A 92 -2.75 -7.22 1.65
C SER A 92 -1.46 -8.03 1.61
N THR A 93 -1.55 -9.35 1.40
CA THR A 93 -0.37 -10.22 1.27
C THR A 93 0.42 -9.94 -0.01
N GLY A 94 -0.27 -9.73 -1.13
CA GLY A 94 0.37 -9.40 -2.41
C GLY A 94 1.14 -8.08 -2.35
N TRP A 95 0.59 -7.07 -1.66
CA TRP A 95 1.25 -5.78 -1.46
C TRP A 95 2.53 -5.90 -0.63
N VAL A 96 2.47 -6.69 0.44
CA VAL A 96 3.61 -6.92 1.32
C VAL A 96 4.68 -7.79 0.64
N ALA A 97 4.28 -8.80 -0.13
CA ALA A 97 5.18 -9.60 -0.96
C ALA A 97 5.85 -8.76 -2.06
N PHE A 98 5.10 -7.86 -2.70
CA PHE A 98 5.66 -6.91 -3.66
C PHE A 98 6.67 -5.98 -2.99
N SER A 99 6.33 -5.42 -1.82
CA SER A 99 7.24 -4.60 -1.02
C SER A 99 8.52 -5.36 -0.68
N TYR A 100 8.41 -6.64 -0.29
CA TYR A 100 9.59 -7.49 -0.06
C TYR A 100 10.48 -7.57 -1.30
N LEU A 101 9.92 -7.86 -2.48
CA LEU A 101 10.71 -7.93 -3.71
C LEU A 101 11.40 -6.59 -4.01
N VAL A 102 10.69 -5.47 -3.89
CA VAL A 102 11.26 -4.16 -4.20
C VAL A 102 12.32 -3.76 -3.18
N PHE A 103 12.02 -3.79 -1.88
CA PHE A 103 12.95 -3.31 -0.87
C PHE A 103 14.11 -4.25 -0.65
N TYR A 104 13.87 -5.57 -0.62
CA TYR A 104 14.91 -6.54 -0.32
C TYR A 104 15.75 -6.91 -1.55
N LYS A 105 15.12 -7.12 -2.72
CA LYS A 105 15.86 -7.57 -3.93
C LYS A 105 16.33 -6.42 -4.81
N LEU A 106 15.58 -5.32 -4.88
CA LEU A 106 15.94 -4.21 -5.77
C LEU A 106 16.74 -3.13 -5.05
N LEU A 107 16.31 -2.74 -3.86
CA LEU A 107 16.89 -1.62 -3.10
C LEU A 107 17.89 -2.07 -2.03
N TYR A 108 17.95 -3.35 -1.67
CA TYR A 108 18.79 -3.90 -0.60
C TYR A 108 18.60 -3.20 0.75
N ILE A 109 17.40 -2.68 1.01
CA ILE A 109 17.04 -2.02 2.26
C ILE A 109 16.45 -3.07 3.20
N GLN A 110 17.02 -3.16 4.40
CA GLN A 110 16.49 -3.98 5.47
C GLN A 110 15.30 -3.26 6.12
N LEU A 111 14.14 -3.88 6.07
CA LEU A 111 12.93 -3.41 6.75
C LEU A 111 12.89 -3.99 8.17
N PRO A 112 12.26 -3.30 9.14
CA PRO A 112 12.14 -3.80 10.50
C PRO A 112 11.50 -5.19 10.52
N LEU A 113 12.22 -6.16 11.08
CA LEU A 113 11.75 -7.55 11.18
C LEU A 113 10.99 -7.78 12.49
N GLY A 114 11.11 -6.87 13.46
CA GLY A 114 10.39 -6.92 14.73
C GLY A 114 10.78 -8.14 15.54
N PHE A 115 9.82 -8.98 15.93
CA PHE A 115 10.10 -10.22 16.65
C PHE A 115 11.10 -11.16 15.96
N PHE A 116 11.16 -11.18 14.62
CA PHE A 116 12.12 -12.03 13.90
C PHE A 116 13.58 -11.62 14.12
N GLU A 117 13.82 -10.40 14.60
CA GLU A 117 15.15 -9.88 14.91
C GLU A 117 15.70 -10.42 16.25
N ASN A 118 14.84 -10.94 17.12
CA ASN A 118 15.24 -11.53 18.41
C ASN A 118 15.55 -13.04 18.35
N TYR A 119 15.24 -13.71 17.23
CA TYR A 119 15.42 -15.16 17.05
C TYR A 119 16.48 -15.52 15.98
N LEU A 120 17.17 -14.51 15.41
CA LEU A 120 18.26 -14.63 14.43
C LEU A 120 19.56 -14.14 15.05
#